data_AF-A0A2K4WUH1-F1
#
_entry.id   AF-A0A2K4WUH1-F1
#
_cell.length_a   1.000
_cell.length_b   1.000
_cell.length_c   1.000
_cell.angle_alpha   90.00
_cell.angle_beta   90.00
_cell.angle_gamma   90.00
#
_symmetry.space_group_name_H-M   'P 1'
#
loop_
_entity.id
_entity.type
_entity.pdbx_description
1 polymer ?
#
loop_
_entity_poly.entity_id
_entity_poly.type
_entity_poly.pdbx_seq_one_letter_code
_entity_poly.pdbx_strand_id
1 'polypeptide(L)' 'MSATDLPNKLDALLGSGLTYKAIAERAKCDISTIFRIRNGQICNPSYIVGIAIDRMHGELGKNSKPSAKKTAA' A
#
# COMPACT_ATOMS: atom_id res chain seq x y z
N MET A 1 -8.10 13.18 -1.90
CA MET A 1 -6.84 12.55 -2.35
C MET A 1 -5.70 13.37 -1.77
N SER A 2 -5.36 13.16 -0.50
CA SER A 2 -4.30 13.94 0.15
C SER A 2 -3.00 13.12 0.09
N ALA A 3 -2.00 13.64 -0.62
CA ALA A 3 -0.67 13.05 -0.73
C ALA A 3 0.03 12.83 0.63
N THR A 4 -0.49 13.46 1.70
CA THR A 4 -0.02 13.38 3.08
C THR A 4 -0.18 12.01 3.75
N ASP A 5 -0.97 11.08 3.19
CA ASP A 5 -1.21 9.77 3.81
C ASP A 5 -0.43 8.61 3.19
N LEU A 6 0.35 8.82 2.13
CA LEU A 6 1.15 7.75 1.54
C LEU A 6 2.14 7.10 2.52
N PRO A 7 2.89 7.88 3.34
CA PRO A 7 3.78 7.29 4.34
C PRO A 7 3.04 6.37 5.32
N ASN A 8 1.88 6.82 5.83
CA ASN A 8 1.06 6.05 6.76
C ASN A 8 0.53 4.75 6.12
N LYS A 9 0.09 4.82 4.87
CA LYS A 9 -0.39 3.65 4.11
C LYS A 9 0.73 2.66 3.86
N LEU A 10 1.94 3.14 3.58
CA LEU A 10 3.13 2.28 3.45
C LEU A 10 3.46 1.58 4.76
N ASP A 11 3.45 2.29 5.89
CA ASP A 11 3.66 1.67 7.20
C ASP A 11 2.60 0.60 7.51
N ALA A 12 1.33 0.82 7.16
CA ALA A 12 0.28 -0.20 7.31
C ALA A 12 0.52 -1.42 6.41
N LEU A 13 0.94 -1.23 5.16
CA LEU A 13 1.29 -2.33 4.25
C LEU A 13 2.48 -3.13 4.78
N LEU A 14 3.53 -2.46 5.25
CA LEU A 14 4.69 -3.11 5.85
C LEU A 14 4.31 -3.85 7.15
N GLY A 15 3.48 -3.23 7.98
CA GLY A 15 2.96 -3.83 9.22
C GLY A 15 2.08 -5.05 8.98
N SER A 16 1.48 -5.18 7.79
CA SER A 16 0.74 -6.38 7.38
C SER A 16 1.61 -7.54 6.86
N GLY A 17 2.93 -7.35 6.79
CA GLY A 17 3.89 -8.36 6.34
C GLY A 17 4.28 -8.26 4.86
N LEU A 18 3.83 -7.23 4.12
CA LEU A 18 4.39 -6.95 2.80
C LEU A 18 5.81 -6.40 2.94
N THR A 19 6.67 -6.73 1.99
CA THR A 19 8.04 -6.21 1.93
C THR A 19 8.11 -4.99 1.00
N TYR A 20 9.13 -4.17 1.20
CA TYR A 20 9.42 -3.06 0.27
C TYR A 20 9.50 -3.50 -1.18
N LYS A 21 10.09 -4.69 -1.44
CA LYS A 21 10.17 -5.27 -2.77
C LYS A 21 8.79 -5.58 -3.35
N ALA A 22 7.93 -6.25 -2.58
CA ALA A 22 6.59 -6.61 -3.04
C ALA A 22 5.73 -5.38 -3.36
N ILE A 23 5.84 -4.33 -2.54
CA ILE A 23 5.14 -3.05 -2.76
C ILE A 23 5.68 -2.36 -4.01
N ALA A 24 7.01 -2.30 -4.17
CA ALA A 24 7.68 -1.67 -5.30
C ALA A 24 7.32 -2.38 -6.64
N GLU A 25 7.33 -3.71 -6.66
CA GLU A 25 6.94 -4.51 -7.82
C GLU A 25 5.48 -4.25 -8.24
N ARG A 26 4.55 -4.20 -7.27
CA ARG A 26 3.14 -3.89 -7.53
C ARG A 26 2.93 -2.44 -7.99
N ALA A 27 3.70 -1.51 -7.45
CA ALA A 27 3.67 -0.11 -7.83
C ALA A 27 4.46 0.20 -9.12
N LYS A 28 5.14 -0.79 -9.69
CA LYS A 28 6.04 -0.65 -10.86
C LYS A 28 7.07 0.47 -10.67
N CYS A 29 7.67 0.54 -9.49
CA CYS A 29 8.71 1.50 -9.16
C CYS A 29 9.88 0.82 -8.46
N ASP A 30 10.97 1.56 -8.27
CA ASP A 30 12.10 1.09 -7.49
C ASP A 30 11.80 1.03 -5.99
N ILE A 31 12.46 0.10 -5.30
CA ILE A 31 12.44 -0.02 -3.84
C ILE A 31 12.88 1.29 -3.17
N SER A 32 13.89 1.96 -3.73
CA SER A 32 14.37 3.26 -3.26
C SER A 32 13.30 4.34 -3.33
N THR A 33 12.37 4.25 -4.29
CA THR A 33 11.21 5.16 -4.39
C THR A 33 10.26 4.94 -3.23
N ILE A 34 9.94 3.69 -2.89
CA ILE A 34 9.09 3.38 -1.73
C ILE A 34 9.72 3.88 -0.43
N PHE A 35 11.03 3.66 -0.25
CA PHE A 35 11.76 4.15 0.92
C PHE A 35 11.73 5.69 1.03
N ARG A 36 11.96 6.39 -0.07
CA ARG A 36 11.92 7.86 -0.12
C ARG A 36 10.52 8.42 0.15
N ILE A 37 9.47 7.77 -0.36
CA ILE A 37 8.07 8.15 -0.08
C ILE A 37 7.77 7.98 1.41
N ARG A 38 8.13 6.82 2.00
CA ARG A 38 7.92 6.56 3.43
C ARG A 38 8.60 7.62 4.32
N ASN A 39 9.80 8.04 3.95
CA ASN A 39 10.54 9.07 4.68
C ASN A 39 10.10 10.51 4.34
N GLY A 40 9.05 10.70 3.54
CA GLY A 40 8.58 12.03 3.14
C GLY A 40 9.53 12.79 2.21
N GLN A 41 10.56 12.12 1.67
CA GLN A 41 11.54 12.73 0.76
C GLN A 41 10.99 12.93 -0.65
N ILE A 42 9.84 12.31 -0.97
CA ILE A 42 9.08 12.52 -2.19
C ILE A 42 7.65 12.89 -1.78
N CYS A 43 7.31 14.17 -1.85
CA CYS A 43 5.97 14.68 -1.53
C CYS A 43 4.92 14.31 -2.58
N ASN A 44 5.31 14.10 -3.83
CA ASN A 44 4.38 13.82 -4.91
C ASN A 44 4.93 12.72 -5.82
N PRO A 45 4.90 11.46 -5.37
CA PRO A 45 5.28 10.37 -6.25
C PRO A 45 4.34 10.36 -7.46
N SER A 46 4.85 9.97 -8.63
CA SER A 46 4.05 9.87 -9.84
C SER A 46 2.69 9.26 -9.54
N TYR A 47 1.62 9.85 -10.08
CA TYR A 47 0.23 9.49 -9.82
C TYR A 47 -0.04 7.97 -9.79
N ILE A 48 0.67 7.22 -10.65
CA ILE A 48 0.63 5.75 -10.73
C ILE A 48 1.04 5.06 -9.41
N VAL A 49 2.12 5.52 -8.76
CA VAL A 49 2.63 4.92 -7.51
C VAL A 49 1.66 5.18 -6.36
N GLY A 50 1.11 6.40 -6.28
CA GLY A 50 0.08 6.74 -5.30
C GLY A 50 -1.17 5.88 -5.43
N ILE A 51 -1.69 5.71 -6.65
CA ILE A 51 -2.84 4.83 -6.91
C ILE A 51 -2.53 3.39 -6.52
N ALA A 52 -1.35 2.89 -6.85
CA ALA A 52 -0.97 1.51 -6.53
C ALA A 52 -0.94 1.29 -5.00
N ILE A 53 -0.35 2.22 -4.25
CA ILE A 53 -0.32 2.17 -2.77
C ILE A 53 -1.73 2.25 -2.20
N ASP A 54 -2.57 3.16 -2.71
CA ASP A 54 -3.96 3.27 -2.28
C ASP A 54 -4.76 2.00 -2.54
N ARG A 55 -4.57 1.38 -3.71
CA ARG A 55 -5.21 0.11 -4.06
C ARG A 55 -4.75 -1.01 -3.14
N MET A 56 -3.44 -1.15 -2.92
CA MET A 56 -2.88 -2.17 -2.02
C MET A 56 -3.40 -1.99 -0.59
N HIS A 57 -3.46 -0.75 -0.10
CA HIS A 57 -3.97 -0.45 1.24
C HIS A 57 -5.48 -0.72 1.35
N GLY A 58 -6.25 -0.42 0.31
CA GLY A 58 -7.68 -0.76 0.23
C GLY A 58 -7.94 -2.27 0.20
N GLU A 59 -7.07 -3.05 -0.44
CA GLU A 59 -7.12 -4.52 -0.45
C GLU A 59 -6.81 -5.09 0.93
N LEU A 60 -5.85 -4.50 1.66
CA LEU A 60 -5.53 -4.90 3.03
C LEU A 60 -6.75 -4.81 3.96
N GLY A 61 -7.48 -3.69 3.93
CA GLY A 61 -8.69 -3.51 4.75
C GLY A 61 -9.87 -4.41 4.34
N LYS A 62 -9.90 -4.91 3.09
CA LYS A 62 -10.91 -5.86 2.62
C LYS A 62 -10.57 -7.30 3.00
N ASN A 63 -9.28 -7.65 3.08
CA ASN A 63 -8.83 -8.99 3.42
C ASN A 63 -8.84 -9.28 4.94
N SER A 64 -9.03 -8.25 5.78
CA SER A 64 -9.24 -8.39 7.23
C SER A 64 -10.68 -8.71 7.63
N LYS A 65 -11.63 -8.79 6.68
CA LYS A 65 -12.97 -9.29 7.00
C LYS A 65 -12.86 -10.82 7.03
N PRO A 66 -13.18 -11.51 8.14
CA PRO A 66 -13.33 -12.96 8.08
C PRO A 66 -14.35 -13.21 6.98
N SER A 67 -13.93 -13.91 5.92
CA SER A 67 -14.85 -14.47 4.94
C SER A 67 -15.92 -15.20 5.72
N ALA A 68 -17.06 -14.56 5.90
CA ALA A 68 -18.23 -15.15 6.50
C ALA A 68 -18.53 -16.35 5.61
N LYS A 69 -18.20 -17.54 6.11
CA LYS A 69 -18.67 -18.80 5.55
C LYS A 69 -20.18 -18.65 5.43
N LYS A 70 -20.69 -18.44 4.21
CA LYS A 70 -22.06 -18.80 3.89
C LYS A 70 -22.09 -20.32 3.89
N THR A 71 -22.27 -20.91 5.06
CA THR A 71 -22.88 -22.23 5.19
C THR A 71 -24.32 -22.07 4.70
N ALA A 72 -24.66 -22.69 3.58
CA ALA A 72 -26.04 -22.93 3.20
C ALA A 72 -26.29 -24.42 3.42
N ALA A 73 -27.26 -24.68 4.31
CA ALA A 73 -27.82 -25.98 4.63
C ALA A 73 -28.77 -26.46 3.53
#